data_AF-A0A135UK14-F1
#
_entry.id   AF-A0A135UK14-F1
#
_cell.length_a   1.000
_cell.length_b   1.000
_cell.length_c   1.000
_cell.angle_alpha   90.00
_cell.angle_beta   90.00
_cell.angle_gamma   90.00
#
_symmetry.space_group_name_H-M   'P 1'
#
loop_
_entity.id
_entity.type
_entity.pdbx_description
1 polymer ?
#
loop_
_entity_poly.entity_id
_entity_poly.type
_entity_poly.pdbx_seq_one_letter_code
_entity_poly.pdbx_strand_id
1 'polypeptide(L)'
;MLNNFGPWLGCLVLFRGVASSILPRANDNANGHQWINHDAVVPFTQSAADGLGGDLELRFNPYLWVSGGCDPYPAVDGEGNLGAGLKPTGGGRSGCGAGGKGQVYARRGMSNDRNGIMYSYYTPKVRWAKGDSNGHRHYWASVVVWVNRWGCDEEDITSIWPVGVSYTTDHLNWGTSSAAGGDISFRAADVGLNMPTHAKMQIHDNAMSPFKNADGENIFERTLISWESLPTLAKDALTDVRYEKTQVPFNDANFQAQMDAAYQEAFFVGVAPSKCDPVEGPKKVDTPDDPPVTATTRVPKPQSTDA
;
A
#
# COMPACT_ATOMS: atom_id res chain seq x y z
N MET A 1 42.56 62.80 -28.10
CA MET A 1 41.20 62.26 -27.94
C MET A 1 41.34 60.83 -27.46
N LEU A 2 41.15 60.60 -26.17
CA LEU A 2 41.05 59.26 -25.57
C LEU A 2 39.58 58.84 -25.55
N ASN A 3 39.30 57.58 -25.89
CA ASN A 3 38.20 56.73 -25.40
C ASN A 3 38.09 55.51 -26.33
N ASN A 4 37.75 54.29 -25.90
CA ASN A 4 37.72 53.61 -24.61
C ASN A 4 37.43 52.15 -24.99
N PHE A 5 38.31 51.18 -24.66
CA PHE A 5 38.05 49.76 -24.89
C PHE A 5 37.25 49.20 -23.69
N GLY A 6 36.01 48.77 -23.92
CA GLY A 6 35.19 48.09 -22.91
C GLY A 6 35.51 46.59 -22.85
N PRO A 7 35.56 45.97 -21.64
CA PRO A 7 35.87 44.55 -21.52
C PRO A 7 34.61 43.69 -21.72
N TRP A 8 34.78 42.59 -22.45
CA TRP A 8 33.80 41.55 -22.67
C TRP A 8 33.71 40.68 -21.40
N LEU A 9 32.61 40.80 -20.66
CA LEU A 9 32.33 39.95 -19.50
C LEU A 9 31.86 38.57 -20.00
N GLY A 10 32.73 37.57 -19.91
CA GLY A 10 32.37 36.17 -20.10
C GLY A 10 31.43 35.71 -18.99
N CYS A 11 30.20 35.33 -19.37
CA CYS A 11 29.22 34.76 -18.45
C CYS A 11 29.59 33.28 -18.20
N LEU A 12 30.32 33.00 -17.12
CA LEU A 12 30.53 31.64 -16.64
C LEU A 12 29.21 31.14 -16.03
N VAL A 13 28.49 30.32 -16.79
CA VAL A 13 27.36 29.53 -16.28
C VAL A 13 27.94 28.41 -15.41
N LEU A 14 28.02 28.64 -14.11
CA LEU A 14 28.32 27.60 -13.13
C LEU A 14 27.11 26.65 -13.05
N PHE A 15 27.19 25.52 -13.76
CA PHE A 15 26.34 24.36 -13.48
C PHE A 15 26.59 23.93 -12.04
N ARG A 16 25.68 24.27 -11.13
CA ARG A 16 25.60 23.64 -9.82
C ARG A 16 25.11 22.21 -10.04
N GLY A 17 26.05 21.30 -10.28
CA GLY A 17 25.81 19.88 -10.09
C GLY A 17 25.41 19.70 -8.63
N VAL A 18 24.14 19.36 -8.39
CA VAL A 18 23.69 18.87 -7.09
C VAL A 18 24.37 17.52 -6.94
N ALA A 19 25.50 17.50 -6.23
CA ALA A 19 26.05 16.27 -5.71
C ALA A 19 25.01 15.73 -4.73
N SER A 20 24.16 14.80 -5.18
CA SER A 20 23.36 13.97 -4.29
C SER A 20 24.34 13.28 -3.37
N SER A 21 24.47 13.80 -2.16
CA SER A 21 25.22 13.14 -1.09
C SER A 21 24.48 11.85 -0.79
N ILE A 22 24.94 10.75 -1.38
CA ILE A 22 24.49 9.39 -1.06
C ILE A 22 25.00 9.10 0.35
N LEU A 23 24.29 9.61 1.35
CA LEU A 23 24.46 9.25 2.74
C LEU A 23 24.02 7.79 2.91
N PRO A 24 24.61 7.02 3.85
CA PRO A 24 24.37 5.60 3.95
C PRO A 24 22.88 5.32 4.07
N ARG A 25 22.37 4.55 3.11
CA ARG A 25 21.17 3.74 3.30
C ARG A 25 21.46 2.83 4.47
N ALA A 26 20.44 2.46 5.21
CA ALA A 26 20.59 1.43 6.22
C ALA A 26 20.92 0.08 5.51
N ASN A 27 20.69 -1.08 6.09
CA ASN A 27 20.83 -2.36 5.37
C ASN A 27 19.75 -2.59 4.28
N ASP A 28 19.19 -1.52 3.72
CA ASP A 28 18.22 -1.55 2.62
C ASP A 28 18.91 -1.98 1.32
N ASN A 29 18.31 -2.92 0.61
CA ASN A 29 18.83 -3.49 -0.62
C ASN A 29 17.77 -3.45 -1.73
N ALA A 30 18.09 -2.79 -2.84
CA ALA A 30 17.22 -2.75 -4.02
C ALA A 30 17.29 -4.02 -4.87
N ASN A 31 18.21 -4.96 -4.60
CA ASN A 31 18.36 -6.20 -5.36
C ASN A 31 18.47 -5.99 -6.88
N GLY A 32 19.26 -4.99 -7.29
CA GLY A 32 19.52 -4.67 -8.70
C GLY A 32 18.66 -3.54 -9.28
N HIS A 33 17.60 -3.14 -8.58
CA HIS A 33 16.74 -2.01 -8.99
C HIS A 33 17.41 -0.65 -8.69
N GLN A 34 16.98 0.38 -9.43
CA GLN A 34 17.49 1.74 -9.22
C GLN A 34 16.77 2.42 -8.06
N TRP A 35 17.52 3.26 -7.35
CA TRP A 35 16.97 4.11 -6.32
C TRP A 35 16.99 5.57 -6.77
N ILE A 36 15.83 6.21 -6.73
CA ILE A 36 15.67 7.62 -7.07
C ILE A 36 15.15 8.41 -5.87
N ASN A 37 15.25 9.73 -5.87
CA ASN A 37 14.74 10.53 -4.76
C ASN A 37 13.25 10.22 -4.52
N HIS A 38 12.81 10.24 -3.26
CA HIS A 38 11.43 9.86 -2.90
C HIS A 38 10.37 10.77 -3.56
N ASP A 39 10.74 11.99 -3.92
CA ASP A 39 9.92 12.99 -4.61
C ASP A 39 10.12 13.01 -6.12
N ALA A 40 10.98 12.15 -6.66
CA ALA A 40 11.19 11.98 -8.10
C ALA A 40 10.46 10.74 -8.67
N VAL A 41 9.93 9.88 -7.81
CA VAL A 41 9.15 8.70 -8.22
C VAL A 41 7.86 9.17 -8.88
N VAL A 42 7.68 8.82 -10.16
CA VAL A 42 6.48 9.18 -10.91
C VAL A 42 5.30 8.33 -10.40
N PRO A 43 4.21 8.95 -9.90
CA PRO A 43 3.04 8.21 -9.44
C PRO A 43 2.29 7.58 -10.61
N PHE A 44 1.60 6.48 -10.33
CA PHE A 44 0.66 5.87 -11.27
C PHE A 44 -0.64 6.65 -11.31
N THR A 45 -1.27 6.68 -12.49
CA THR A 45 -2.68 7.05 -12.58
C THR A 45 -3.56 6.01 -11.88
N GLN A 46 -4.79 6.39 -11.52
CA GLN A 46 -5.71 5.43 -10.91
C GLN A 46 -5.95 4.24 -11.84
N SER A 47 -5.68 3.03 -11.37
CA SER A 47 -5.83 1.80 -12.13
C SER A 47 -6.12 0.63 -11.18
N ALA A 48 -7.39 0.28 -11.05
CA ALA A 48 -7.83 -0.91 -10.33
C ALA A 48 -7.66 -2.16 -11.20
N ALA A 49 -7.86 -3.34 -10.62
CA ALA A 49 -7.94 -4.59 -11.39
C ALA A 49 -9.12 -4.58 -12.38
N ASP A 50 -9.18 -5.54 -13.30
CA ASP A 50 -10.34 -5.67 -14.19
C ASP A 50 -11.56 -6.29 -13.49
N GLY A 51 -12.75 -5.94 -14.01
CA GLY A 51 -14.04 -6.50 -13.60
C GLY A 51 -14.46 -6.17 -12.16
N LEU A 52 -15.36 -7.00 -11.61
CA LEU A 52 -15.90 -6.84 -10.26
C LEU A 52 -14.80 -6.64 -9.21
N GLY A 53 -13.65 -7.29 -9.41
CA GLY A 53 -12.49 -7.14 -8.55
C GLY A 53 -12.00 -5.70 -8.37
N GLY A 54 -11.78 -5.01 -9.48
CA GLY A 54 -11.39 -3.60 -9.45
C GLY A 54 -12.49 -2.69 -8.97
N ASP A 55 -13.74 -3.00 -9.28
CA ASP A 55 -14.88 -2.23 -8.78
C ASP A 55 -14.93 -2.26 -7.25
N LEU A 56 -14.62 -3.40 -6.62
CA LEU A 56 -14.53 -3.52 -5.16
C LEU A 56 -13.30 -2.80 -4.59
N GLU A 57 -12.16 -2.83 -5.27
CA GLU A 57 -10.96 -2.08 -4.88
C GLU A 57 -11.24 -0.57 -4.85
N LEU A 58 -12.00 -0.04 -5.81
CA LEU A 58 -12.40 1.36 -5.82
C LEU A 58 -13.49 1.66 -4.78
N ARG A 59 -14.54 0.83 -4.70
CA ARG A 59 -15.69 1.01 -3.80
C ARG A 59 -15.32 1.01 -2.32
N PHE A 60 -14.26 0.31 -1.94
CA PHE A 60 -13.82 0.18 -0.55
C PHE A 60 -12.48 0.87 -0.26
N ASN A 61 -11.98 1.70 -1.18
CA ASN A 61 -10.75 2.47 -1.00
C ASN A 61 -10.88 3.42 0.20
N PRO A 62 -10.06 3.29 1.26
CA PRO A 62 -10.23 4.10 2.46
C PRO A 62 -9.93 5.59 2.22
N TYR A 63 -10.73 6.44 2.85
CA TYR A 63 -10.37 7.84 3.05
C TYR A 63 -9.28 7.93 4.13
N LEU A 64 -8.17 8.61 3.83
CA LEU A 64 -7.03 8.69 4.75
C LEU A 64 -6.71 10.12 5.16
N TRP A 65 -6.81 10.39 6.46
CA TRP A 65 -6.24 11.58 7.10
C TRP A 65 -4.82 11.35 7.61
N VAL A 66 -3.87 12.16 7.17
CA VAL A 66 -2.51 12.17 7.73
C VAL A 66 -2.47 13.17 8.88
N SER A 67 -2.61 12.69 10.12
CA SER A 67 -2.65 13.53 11.31
C SER A 67 -1.26 13.86 11.86
N GLY A 68 -0.25 13.08 11.49
CA GLY A 68 1.15 13.25 11.88
C GLY A 68 2.10 12.47 10.98
N GLY A 69 3.37 12.85 10.97
CA GLY A 69 4.39 12.20 10.14
C GLY A 69 4.40 12.64 8.67
N CYS A 70 4.88 11.74 7.81
CA CYS A 70 4.98 11.95 6.36
C CYS A 70 3.65 11.68 5.66
N ASP A 71 3.41 12.39 4.56
CA ASP A 71 2.36 11.99 3.62
C ASP A 71 2.73 10.67 2.90
N PRO A 72 1.75 9.93 2.34
CA PRO A 72 2.01 8.84 1.42
C PRO A 72 2.69 9.32 0.13
N TYR A 73 3.63 8.54 -0.40
CA TYR A 73 4.33 8.74 -1.67
C TYR A 73 4.24 7.47 -2.53
N PRO A 74 4.40 7.56 -3.85
CA PRO A 74 4.68 6.39 -4.67
C PRO A 74 6.01 5.76 -4.24
N ALA A 75 6.00 4.46 -3.99
CA ALA A 75 7.18 3.68 -3.60
C ALA A 75 8.04 3.25 -4.79
N VAL A 76 7.39 3.12 -5.96
CA VAL A 76 7.95 2.62 -7.21
C VAL A 76 7.27 3.34 -8.37
N ASP A 77 7.97 3.55 -9.48
CA ASP A 77 7.39 4.04 -10.73
C ASP A 77 7.24 2.92 -11.78
N GLY A 78 6.72 3.26 -12.96
CA GLY A 78 6.49 2.29 -14.04
C GLY A 78 7.75 1.67 -14.66
N GLU A 79 8.92 2.25 -14.42
CA GLU A 79 10.21 1.73 -14.88
C GLU A 79 10.88 0.81 -13.83
N GLY A 80 10.24 0.62 -12.67
CA GLY A 80 10.80 -0.16 -11.56
C GLY A 80 11.80 0.63 -10.70
N ASN A 81 11.91 1.96 -10.87
CA ASN A 81 12.74 2.76 -9.99
C ASN A 81 12.05 2.88 -8.62
N LEU A 82 12.80 2.61 -7.56
CA LEU A 82 12.32 2.64 -6.18
C LEU A 82 12.61 4.00 -5.54
N GLY A 83 11.65 4.48 -4.76
CA GLY A 83 11.81 5.67 -3.93
C GLY A 83 12.85 5.46 -2.85
N ALA A 84 13.83 6.35 -2.78
CA ALA A 84 14.97 6.18 -1.89
C ALA A 84 14.67 6.45 -0.41
N GLY A 85 13.44 6.83 -0.10
CA GLY A 85 13.03 7.26 1.22
C GLY A 85 13.81 8.46 1.73
N LEU A 86 13.65 8.75 3.02
CA LEU A 86 14.34 9.83 3.71
C LEU A 86 15.04 9.32 4.96
N LYS A 87 16.18 9.95 5.29
CA LYS A 87 16.79 9.76 6.61
C LYS A 87 15.79 10.24 7.69
N PRO A 88 15.63 9.52 8.81
CA PRO A 88 14.71 9.91 9.90
C PRO A 88 15.24 11.09 10.72
N THR A 89 15.61 12.19 10.07
CA THR A 89 16.08 13.44 10.70
C THR A 89 15.07 14.59 10.51
N GLY A 90 15.30 15.74 11.15
CA GLY A 90 14.41 16.91 11.09
C GLY A 90 13.18 16.85 12.01
N GLY A 91 12.05 17.41 11.60
CA GLY A 91 10.73 17.12 12.20
C GLY A 91 10.07 15.89 11.55
N GLY A 92 8.98 15.38 12.14
CA GLY A 92 8.27 14.19 11.63
C GLY A 92 7.87 14.31 10.14
N ARG A 93 7.36 15.49 9.75
CA ARG A 93 6.94 15.80 8.36
C ARG A 93 8.02 16.47 7.49
N SER A 94 9.20 16.73 8.04
CA SER A 94 10.24 17.50 7.34
C SER A 94 10.76 16.76 6.10
N GLY A 95 10.64 17.38 4.93
CA GLY A 95 11.04 16.80 3.63
C GLY A 95 10.03 15.82 3.01
N CYS A 96 8.92 15.52 3.69
CA CYS A 96 7.91 14.56 3.21
C CYS A 96 6.47 15.05 3.42
N GLY A 97 6.27 16.36 3.57
CA GLY A 97 4.94 16.97 3.74
C GLY A 97 4.26 17.42 2.45
N ALA A 98 4.84 17.10 1.30
CA ALA A 98 4.35 17.52 -0.02
C ALA A 98 3.98 16.30 -0.90
N GLY A 99 3.47 15.22 -0.31
CA GLY A 99 3.11 14.00 -1.06
C GLY A 99 1.88 14.16 -1.96
N GLY A 100 1.19 15.30 -1.87
CA GLY A 100 -0.01 15.59 -2.66
C GLY A 100 -1.11 14.55 -2.41
N LYS A 101 -1.70 14.02 -3.49
CA LYS A 101 -2.68 12.93 -3.41
C LYS A 101 -2.05 11.58 -3.04
N GLY A 102 -0.72 11.44 -3.07
CA GLY A 102 -0.01 10.20 -2.77
C GLY A 102 -0.41 9.04 -3.69
N GLN A 103 -0.07 7.82 -3.25
CA GLN A 103 -0.46 6.56 -3.90
C GLN A 103 -0.96 5.59 -2.83
N VAL A 104 -1.97 4.78 -3.15
CA VAL A 104 -2.36 3.60 -2.39
C VAL A 104 -2.27 2.37 -3.29
N TYR A 105 -1.70 1.29 -2.76
CA TYR A 105 -1.56 0.02 -3.45
C TYR A 105 -2.61 -0.95 -2.92
N ALA A 106 -3.40 -1.55 -3.80
CA ALA A 106 -4.49 -2.44 -3.44
C ALA A 106 -4.17 -3.88 -3.82
N ARG A 107 -4.47 -4.86 -2.95
CA ARG A 107 -4.45 -6.28 -3.32
C ARG A 107 -5.58 -7.02 -2.61
N ARG A 108 -6.36 -7.77 -3.39
CA ARG A 108 -7.44 -8.62 -2.88
C ARG A 108 -6.92 -9.99 -2.49
N GLY A 109 -7.51 -10.58 -1.46
CA GLY A 109 -7.12 -11.90 -0.97
C GLY A 109 -8.14 -12.48 0.00
N MET A 110 -7.80 -13.63 0.56
CA MET A 110 -8.63 -14.35 1.51
C MET A 110 -7.81 -14.79 2.73
N SER A 111 -8.49 -14.89 3.88
CA SER A 111 -8.01 -15.58 5.06
C SER A 111 -9.20 -16.25 5.74
N ASN A 112 -9.05 -17.51 6.16
CA ASN A 112 -10.12 -18.30 6.79
C ASN A 112 -11.46 -18.24 6.02
N ASP A 113 -11.41 -18.42 4.70
CA ASP A 113 -12.56 -18.35 3.79
C ASP A 113 -13.31 -17.00 3.81
N ARG A 114 -12.65 -15.93 4.25
CA ARG A 114 -13.19 -14.57 4.25
C ARG A 114 -12.42 -13.67 3.31
N ASN A 115 -13.16 -12.87 2.56
CA ASN A 115 -12.64 -11.93 1.58
C ASN A 115 -12.16 -10.63 2.25
N GLY A 116 -10.99 -10.16 1.84
CA GLY A 116 -10.46 -8.88 2.28
C GLY A 116 -9.69 -8.17 1.16
N ILE A 117 -9.64 -6.84 1.26
CA ILE A 117 -8.87 -5.99 0.36
C ILE A 117 -7.86 -5.22 1.18
N MET A 118 -6.57 -5.46 0.93
CA MET A 118 -5.48 -4.74 1.57
C MET A 118 -5.16 -3.47 0.78
N TYR A 119 -5.14 -2.33 1.47
CA TYR A 119 -4.75 -1.02 0.98
C TYR A 119 -3.49 -0.58 1.71
N SER A 120 -2.40 -0.39 0.98
CA SER A 120 -1.09 -0.14 1.55
C SER A 120 -0.53 1.21 1.11
N TYR A 121 0.08 1.92 2.05
CA TYR A 121 0.61 3.27 1.90
C TYR A 121 2.10 3.26 2.23
N TYR A 122 2.90 3.78 1.32
CA TYR A 122 4.33 3.98 1.55
C TYR A 122 4.61 5.40 2.05
N THR A 123 5.43 5.53 3.09
CA THR A 123 5.99 6.82 3.47
C THR A 123 7.53 6.80 3.38
N PRO A 124 8.17 7.91 2.98
CA PRO A 124 9.63 7.96 2.84
C PRO A 124 10.40 7.66 4.13
N LYS A 125 9.79 7.97 5.28
CA LYS A 125 10.31 7.71 6.62
C LYS A 125 9.16 7.72 7.63
N VAL A 126 9.40 7.12 8.79
CA VAL A 126 8.60 7.33 10.00
C VAL A 126 9.44 7.83 11.14
N ARG A 127 8.83 8.61 12.03
CA ARG A 127 9.44 9.12 13.24
C ARG A 127 8.39 9.35 14.32
N TRP A 128 8.53 8.68 15.45
CA TRP A 128 7.64 8.83 16.60
C TRP A 128 8.18 9.79 17.67
N ALA A 129 9.45 10.22 17.57
CA ALA A 129 10.03 11.24 18.46
C ALA A 129 11.25 11.95 17.85
N LYS A 130 11.73 13.01 18.54
CA LYS A 130 13.00 13.70 18.19
C LYS A 130 14.21 12.81 18.49
N GLY A 131 15.31 13.03 17.76
CA GLY A 131 16.54 12.23 17.86
C GLY A 131 16.67 11.17 16.78
N ASP A 132 17.92 10.79 16.46
CA ASP A 132 18.25 9.95 15.30
C ASP A 132 17.89 8.46 15.48
N SER A 133 17.60 8.02 16.70
CA SER A 133 17.15 6.65 17.02
C SER A 133 15.63 6.48 17.04
N ASN A 134 14.87 7.56 16.84
CA ASN A 134 13.42 7.59 16.99
C ASN A 134 12.70 7.64 15.63
N GLY A 135 13.07 6.71 14.76
CA GLY A 135 12.52 6.58 13.43
C GLY A 135 13.39 5.73 12.51
N HIS A 136 12.91 5.50 11.30
CA HIS A 136 13.67 4.85 10.25
C HIS A 136 13.25 5.31 8.86
N ARG A 137 14.12 5.02 7.90
CA ARG A 137 13.84 5.19 6.47
C ARG A 137 12.86 4.10 6.03
N HIS A 138 11.97 4.45 5.11
CA HIS A 138 10.92 3.60 4.55
C HIS A 138 9.89 3.15 5.59
N TYR A 139 8.62 3.22 5.22
CA TYR A 139 7.56 2.59 6.01
C TYR A 139 6.40 2.19 5.14
N TRP A 140 5.83 1.03 5.43
CA TRP A 140 4.57 0.58 4.86
C TRP A 140 3.52 0.47 5.96
N ALA A 141 2.43 1.19 5.79
CA ALA A 141 1.24 1.09 6.61
C ALA A 141 0.12 0.46 5.78
N SER A 142 -0.74 -0.35 6.39
CA SER A 142 -1.79 -1.07 5.67
C SER A 142 -3.13 -1.06 6.40
N VAL A 143 -4.21 -1.11 5.62
CA VAL A 143 -5.58 -1.36 6.08
C VAL A 143 -6.11 -2.55 5.29
N VAL A 144 -6.68 -3.55 5.95
CA VAL A 144 -7.48 -4.60 5.30
C VAL A 144 -8.94 -4.29 5.56
N VAL A 145 -9.71 -4.06 4.50
CA VAL A 145 -11.17 -3.98 4.56
C VAL A 145 -11.73 -5.38 4.36
N TRP A 146 -12.33 -5.93 5.40
CA TRP A 146 -12.97 -7.25 5.37
C TRP A 146 -14.40 -7.09 4.90
N VAL A 147 -14.81 -7.90 3.93
CA VAL A 147 -16.10 -7.79 3.26
C VAL A 147 -16.88 -9.09 3.33
N ASN A 148 -18.19 -8.96 3.23
CA ASN A 148 -19.09 -10.09 3.05
C ASN A 148 -20.09 -9.79 1.93
N ARG A 149 -20.54 -10.84 1.24
CA ARG A 149 -21.61 -10.76 0.24
C ARG A 149 -22.93 -11.29 0.80
N TRP A 150 -24.02 -10.57 0.58
CA TRP A 150 -25.38 -10.98 0.90
C TRP A 150 -26.20 -11.12 -0.38
N GLY A 151 -26.16 -12.31 -0.97
CA GLY A 151 -26.79 -12.60 -2.25
C GLY A 151 -25.83 -13.33 -3.18
N CYS A 152 -26.32 -13.73 -4.34
CA CYS A 152 -25.53 -14.45 -5.36
C CYS A 152 -25.66 -13.81 -6.74
N ASP A 153 -26.25 -12.62 -6.81
CA ASP A 153 -26.24 -11.84 -8.05
C ASP A 153 -24.82 -11.28 -8.23
N GLU A 154 -24.13 -11.79 -9.24
CA GLU A 154 -22.75 -11.42 -9.53
C GLU A 154 -22.62 -9.98 -10.05
N GLU A 155 -23.70 -9.45 -10.64
CA GLU A 155 -23.77 -8.08 -11.16
C GLU A 155 -24.14 -7.06 -10.07
N ASP A 156 -24.77 -7.50 -8.98
CA ASP A 156 -25.11 -6.65 -7.85
C ASP A 156 -23.92 -6.46 -6.89
N ILE A 157 -23.07 -5.48 -7.20
CA ILE A 157 -22.00 -5.05 -6.31
C ILE A 157 -22.50 -4.47 -4.97
N THR A 158 -23.77 -4.03 -4.89
CA THR A 158 -24.34 -3.48 -3.66
C THR A 158 -24.67 -4.55 -2.62
N SER A 159 -24.65 -5.83 -3.01
CA SER A 159 -24.72 -6.97 -2.11
C SER A 159 -23.45 -7.17 -1.27
N ILE A 160 -22.34 -6.49 -1.60
CA ILE A 160 -21.05 -6.64 -0.89
C ILE A 160 -20.84 -5.43 0.03
N TRP A 161 -20.57 -5.69 1.31
CA TRP A 161 -20.31 -4.65 2.31
C TRP A 161 -19.14 -4.95 3.24
N PRO A 162 -18.47 -3.90 3.76
CA PRO A 162 -17.49 -4.04 4.83
C PRO A 162 -18.15 -4.56 6.12
N VAL A 163 -17.51 -5.53 6.77
CA VAL A 163 -17.90 -6.03 8.10
C VAL A 163 -16.92 -5.59 9.20
N GLY A 164 -15.74 -5.13 8.81
CA GLY A 164 -14.73 -4.62 9.72
C GLY A 164 -13.47 -4.21 8.97
N VAL A 165 -12.55 -3.57 9.69
CA VAL A 165 -11.21 -3.27 9.20
C VAL A 165 -10.16 -3.75 10.17
N SER A 166 -9.05 -4.18 9.61
CA SER A 166 -7.78 -4.33 10.32
C SER A 166 -6.81 -3.29 9.81
N TYR A 167 -5.94 -2.77 10.67
CA TYR A 167 -5.00 -1.72 10.29
C TYR A 167 -3.68 -1.85 11.06
N THR A 168 -2.57 -1.48 10.44
CA THR A 168 -1.25 -1.56 11.06
C THR A 168 -1.10 -0.52 12.17
N THR A 169 -0.91 -0.95 13.41
CA THR A 169 -0.40 -0.10 14.50
C THR A 169 1.13 -0.06 14.50
N ASP A 170 1.74 -1.09 13.91
CA ASP A 170 3.05 -1.09 13.28
C ASP A 170 3.02 -2.04 12.06
N HIS A 171 4.04 -2.06 11.20
CA HIS A 171 4.04 -2.76 9.90
C HIS A 171 3.83 -4.30 9.98
N LEU A 172 3.97 -4.90 11.17
CA LEU A 172 3.67 -6.31 11.46
C LEU A 172 2.63 -6.49 12.58
N ASN A 173 2.17 -5.39 13.20
CA ASN A 173 1.23 -5.42 14.32
C ASN A 173 -0.11 -4.82 13.89
N TRP A 174 -1.19 -5.55 14.13
CA TRP A 174 -2.52 -5.19 13.64
C TRP A 174 -3.45 -4.78 14.78
N GLY A 175 -4.08 -3.62 14.62
CA GLY A 175 -5.29 -3.21 15.34
C GLY A 175 -6.53 -3.49 14.49
N THR A 176 -7.70 -3.51 15.13
CA THR A 176 -8.95 -3.95 14.49
C THR A 176 -10.12 -3.07 14.93
N SER A 177 -11.13 -2.94 14.08
CA SER A 177 -12.39 -2.25 14.40
C SER A 177 -13.54 -2.86 13.61
N SER A 178 -14.56 -3.34 14.31
CA SER A 178 -15.72 -3.99 13.68
C SER A 178 -16.74 -2.94 13.23
N ALA A 179 -17.41 -3.19 12.10
CA ALA A 179 -18.52 -2.36 11.64
C ALA A 179 -19.72 -2.47 12.60
N ALA A 180 -20.00 -3.69 13.07
CA ALA A 180 -21.08 -3.96 14.03
C ALA A 180 -20.88 -3.25 15.38
N GLY A 181 -19.64 -3.01 15.80
CA GLY A 181 -19.33 -2.31 17.05
C GLY A 181 -19.45 -0.78 16.97
N GLY A 182 -19.65 -0.21 15.78
CA GLY A 182 -19.70 1.24 15.57
C GLY A 182 -18.35 1.94 15.76
N ASP A 183 -17.24 1.18 15.80
CA ASP A 183 -15.90 1.70 16.03
C ASP A 183 -15.25 2.29 14.78
N ILE A 184 -15.86 2.08 13.62
CA ILE A 184 -15.47 2.64 12.35
C ILE A 184 -16.61 3.47 11.75
N SER A 185 -16.24 4.62 11.16
CA SER A 185 -17.14 5.43 10.36
C SER A 185 -16.83 5.25 8.88
N PHE A 186 -17.87 5.29 8.05
CA PHE A 186 -17.77 5.21 6.60
C PHE A 186 -18.26 6.49 5.95
N ARG A 187 -17.70 6.81 4.79
CA ARG A 187 -18.10 7.94 3.94
C ARG A 187 -18.49 7.42 2.57
N ALA A 188 -19.44 8.08 1.92
CA ALA A 188 -19.74 7.83 0.51
C ALA A 188 -18.62 8.41 -0.38
N ALA A 189 -18.43 7.82 -1.55
CA ALA A 189 -17.55 8.42 -2.56
C ALA A 189 -18.02 9.83 -2.92
N ASP A 190 -17.09 10.71 -3.29
CA ASP A 190 -17.42 12.05 -3.80
C ASP A 190 -18.15 12.00 -5.16
N VAL A 191 -17.97 10.91 -5.92
CA VAL A 191 -18.62 10.65 -7.20
C VAL A 191 -19.07 9.19 -7.24
N GLY A 192 -20.27 8.94 -7.76
CA GLY A 192 -20.81 7.58 -7.93
C GLY A 192 -21.98 7.30 -7.00
N LEU A 193 -22.04 6.07 -6.49
CA LEU A 193 -23.12 5.62 -5.60
C LEU A 193 -23.01 6.34 -4.25
N ASN A 194 -24.11 6.95 -3.81
CA ASN A 194 -24.20 7.60 -2.50
C ASN A 194 -24.38 6.56 -1.38
N MET A 195 -23.40 5.67 -1.23
CA MET A 195 -23.38 4.59 -0.24
C MET A 195 -22.11 4.70 0.59
N PRO A 196 -22.21 4.76 1.93
CA PRO A 196 -21.04 4.95 2.78
C PRO A 196 -20.24 3.66 2.90
N THR A 197 -19.36 3.39 1.93
CA THR A 197 -18.56 2.17 1.84
C THR A 197 -17.07 2.41 2.10
N HIS A 198 -16.62 3.66 2.08
CA HIS A 198 -15.21 4.00 2.25
C HIS A 198 -14.89 4.19 3.72
N ALA A 199 -14.06 3.31 4.27
CA ALA A 199 -13.57 3.41 5.65
C ALA A 199 -12.86 4.75 5.88
N LYS A 200 -13.18 5.45 6.98
CA LYS A 200 -12.45 6.66 7.39
C LYS A 200 -11.30 6.26 8.30
N MET A 201 -10.08 6.44 7.81
CA MET A 201 -8.85 6.06 8.50
C MET A 201 -7.97 7.29 8.73
N GLN A 202 -7.09 7.18 9.71
CA GLN A 202 -6.00 8.13 9.92
C GLN A 202 -4.68 7.41 10.13
N ILE A 203 -3.59 8.11 9.85
CA ILE A 203 -2.23 7.71 10.23
C ILE A 203 -1.56 8.83 11.01
N HIS A 204 -0.92 8.46 12.13
CA HIS A 204 -0.05 9.33 12.91
C HIS A 204 1.31 8.66 13.03
N ASP A 205 2.31 9.25 12.38
CA ASP A 205 3.66 8.69 12.29
C ASP A 205 3.66 7.27 11.71
N ASN A 206 3.74 6.23 12.54
CA ASN A 206 3.77 4.83 12.10
C ASN A 206 2.47 4.05 12.40
N ALA A 207 1.50 4.63 13.12
CA ALA A 207 0.32 3.92 13.56
C ALA A 207 -0.94 4.39 12.82
N MET A 208 -1.69 3.44 12.26
CA MET A 208 -3.03 3.68 11.72
C MET A 208 -4.10 3.47 12.79
N SER A 209 -5.23 4.15 12.61
CA SER A 209 -6.43 3.99 13.44
C SER A 209 -7.68 4.51 12.71
N PRO A 210 -8.90 4.17 13.16
CA PRO A 210 -10.12 4.77 12.64
C PRO A 210 -10.14 6.27 12.89
N PHE A 211 -10.63 7.03 11.91
CA PHE A 211 -10.85 8.47 12.04
C PHE A 211 -12.31 8.75 12.41
N LYS A 212 -12.53 9.27 13.63
CA LYS A 212 -13.87 9.48 14.21
C LYS A 212 -14.39 10.93 14.13
N ASN A 213 -13.57 11.88 13.66
CA ASN A 213 -14.00 13.27 13.57
C ASN A 213 -14.85 13.52 12.31
N ALA A 214 -15.45 14.71 12.23
CA ALA A 214 -16.19 15.15 11.05
C ALA A 214 -15.31 15.18 9.80
N ASP A 215 -15.94 15.03 8.63
CA ASP A 215 -15.25 15.13 7.36
C ASP A 215 -14.70 16.55 7.15
N GLY A 216 -13.54 16.63 6.51
CA GLY A 216 -12.88 17.88 6.18
C GLY A 216 -11.94 17.69 4.99
N GLU A 217 -11.34 18.78 4.53
CA GLU A 217 -10.52 18.80 3.31
C GLU A 217 -9.27 17.91 3.39
N ASN A 218 -8.84 17.56 4.60
CA ASN A 218 -7.63 16.76 4.84
C ASN A 218 -7.86 15.24 4.88
N ILE A 219 -9.12 14.79 4.84
CA ILE A 219 -9.46 13.37 4.73
C ILE A 219 -9.96 13.10 3.30
N PHE A 220 -9.11 12.46 2.50
CA PHE A 220 -9.35 12.21 1.08
C PHE A 220 -8.77 10.85 0.66
N GLU A 221 -9.30 10.29 -0.42
CA GLU A 221 -8.78 9.06 -1.03
C GLU A 221 -7.44 9.29 -1.72
N ARG A 222 -6.59 8.28 -1.69
CA ARG A 222 -5.33 8.28 -2.44
C ARG A 222 -5.55 7.62 -3.80
N THR A 223 -4.72 7.98 -4.77
CA THR A 223 -4.78 7.39 -6.11
C THR A 223 -4.48 5.89 -6.02
N LEU A 224 -5.43 5.05 -6.39
CA LEU A 224 -5.32 3.60 -6.26
C LEU A 224 -4.61 2.96 -7.45
N ILE A 225 -3.66 2.08 -7.17
CA ILE A 225 -3.10 1.14 -8.14
C ILE A 225 -3.23 -0.28 -7.60
N SER A 226 -3.90 -1.16 -8.35
CA SER A 226 -4.02 -2.57 -8.00
C SER A 226 -2.68 -3.28 -8.20
N TRP A 227 -2.38 -4.25 -7.33
CA TRP A 227 -1.29 -5.19 -7.55
C TRP A 227 -1.40 -5.80 -8.93
N GLU A 228 -2.60 -6.23 -9.35
CA GLU A 228 -2.79 -6.87 -10.65
C GLU A 228 -2.48 -5.95 -11.84
N SER A 229 -2.71 -4.64 -11.69
CA SER A 229 -2.54 -3.63 -12.73
C SER A 229 -1.16 -2.98 -12.75
N LEU A 230 -0.27 -3.32 -11.81
CA LEU A 230 1.11 -2.82 -11.83
C LEU A 230 1.87 -3.33 -13.07
N PRO A 231 2.67 -2.48 -13.73
CA PRO A 231 3.63 -2.92 -14.73
C PRO A 231 4.60 -3.96 -14.16
N THR A 232 5.05 -4.91 -14.99
CA THR A 232 5.96 -5.98 -14.58
C THR A 232 7.21 -5.45 -13.86
N LEU A 233 7.86 -4.41 -14.40
CA LEU A 233 9.05 -3.81 -13.78
C LEU A 233 8.78 -3.28 -12.36
N ALA A 234 7.59 -2.72 -12.12
CA ALA A 234 7.20 -2.24 -10.80
C ALA A 234 6.89 -3.39 -9.84
N LYS A 235 6.22 -4.46 -10.31
CA LYS A 235 5.98 -5.69 -9.54
C LYS A 235 7.28 -6.35 -9.13
N ASP A 236 8.23 -6.47 -10.05
CA ASP A 236 9.55 -7.05 -9.82
C ASP A 236 10.30 -6.23 -8.75
N ALA A 237 10.35 -4.91 -8.90
CA ALA A 237 11.00 -4.03 -7.93
C ALA A 237 10.40 -4.13 -6.51
N LEU A 238 9.07 -4.19 -6.38
CA LEU A 238 8.39 -4.37 -5.09
C LEU A 238 8.53 -5.79 -4.52
N THR A 239 8.73 -6.78 -5.38
CA THR A 239 8.99 -8.17 -4.98
C THR A 239 10.43 -8.35 -4.49
N ASP A 240 11.37 -7.68 -5.14
CA ASP A 240 12.80 -7.84 -4.91
C ASP A 240 13.31 -6.96 -3.78
N VAL A 241 12.80 -5.74 -3.61
CA VAL A 241 13.30 -4.82 -2.58
C VAL A 241 13.29 -5.43 -1.18
N ARG A 242 14.36 -5.18 -0.42
CA ARG A 242 14.46 -5.53 1.00
C ARG A 242 14.73 -4.26 1.79
N TYR A 243 13.78 -3.85 2.62
CA TYR A 243 13.99 -2.77 3.56
C TYR A 243 14.46 -3.33 4.91
N GLU A 244 15.29 -2.60 5.64
CA GLU A 244 15.82 -3.09 6.93
C GLU A 244 14.74 -3.17 8.01
N LYS A 245 13.78 -2.22 8.01
CA LYS A 245 12.85 -1.99 9.12
C LYS A 245 11.37 -2.13 8.74
N THR A 246 11.09 -2.51 7.50
CA THR A 246 9.72 -2.70 7.01
C THR A 246 9.73 -3.70 5.86
N GLN A 247 8.58 -4.02 5.30
CA GLN A 247 8.45 -4.89 4.13
C GLN A 247 7.27 -4.46 3.28
N VAL A 248 7.32 -4.74 1.98
CA VAL A 248 6.14 -4.57 1.11
C VAL A 248 5.10 -5.60 1.54
N PRO A 249 3.94 -5.19 2.09
CA PRO A 249 3.04 -6.12 2.77
C PRO A 249 2.18 -6.93 1.79
N PHE A 250 2.07 -6.48 0.54
CA PHE A 250 1.19 -7.05 -0.48
C PHE A 250 1.93 -7.69 -1.65
N ASN A 251 3.26 -7.90 -1.56
CA ASN A 251 3.96 -8.73 -2.54
C ASN A 251 3.70 -10.23 -2.29
N ASP A 252 4.01 -11.09 -3.27
CA ASP A 252 3.66 -12.51 -3.21
C ASP A 252 4.23 -13.25 -1.98
N ALA A 253 5.42 -12.84 -1.52
CA ALA A 253 6.09 -13.47 -0.38
C ALA A 253 5.44 -13.14 0.97
N ASN A 254 4.82 -11.96 1.10
CA ASN A 254 4.34 -11.44 2.38
C ASN A 254 2.81 -11.42 2.50
N PHE A 255 2.10 -11.39 1.37
CA PHE A 255 0.68 -11.05 1.35
C PHE A 255 -0.18 -11.98 2.21
N GLN A 256 -0.04 -13.29 2.07
CA GLN A 256 -0.86 -14.22 2.84
C GLN A 256 -0.61 -14.12 4.35
N ALA A 257 0.67 -14.05 4.76
CA ALA A 257 1.02 -13.92 6.18
C ALA A 257 0.45 -12.63 6.79
N GLN A 258 0.41 -11.54 6.03
CA GLN A 258 -0.20 -10.28 6.44
C GLN A 258 -1.73 -10.37 6.52
N MET A 259 -2.37 -11.03 5.55
CA MET A 259 -3.83 -11.28 5.58
C MET A 259 -4.23 -12.13 6.79
N ASP A 260 -3.47 -13.18 7.08
CA ASP A 260 -3.71 -14.07 8.23
C ASP A 260 -3.50 -13.32 9.56
N ALA A 261 -2.44 -12.51 9.66
CA ALA A 261 -2.18 -11.69 10.85
C ALA A 261 -3.23 -10.60 11.07
N ALA A 262 -3.81 -10.08 9.99
CA ALA A 262 -4.87 -9.08 10.04
C ALA A 262 -6.23 -9.68 10.38
N TYR A 263 -6.47 -10.98 10.15
CA TYR A 263 -7.79 -11.58 10.28
C TYR A 263 -8.34 -11.55 11.71
N GLN A 264 -9.65 -11.31 11.83
CA GLN A 264 -10.38 -11.48 13.09
C GLN A 264 -11.72 -12.17 12.84
N GLU A 265 -11.97 -13.25 13.56
CA GLU A 265 -13.25 -13.97 13.52
C GLU A 265 -14.42 -13.09 14.00
N ALA A 266 -14.15 -12.17 14.93
CA ALA A 266 -15.15 -11.27 15.51
C ALA A 266 -15.89 -10.40 14.47
N PHE A 267 -15.28 -10.12 13.31
CA PHE A 267 -15.95 -9.38 12.23
C PHE A 267 -17.12 -10.14 11.62
N PHE A 268 -17.11 -11.46 11.73
CA PHE A 268 -18.03 -12.34 11.00
C PHE A 268 -19.00 -13.09 11.93
N VAL A 269 -19.07 -12.73 13.21
CA VAL A 269 -20.04 -13.30 14.14
C VAL A 269 -21.46 -13.06 13.63
N GLY A 270 -22.21 -14.13 13.40
CA GLY A 270 -23.56 -14.06 12.83
C GLY A 270 -23.61 -13.83 11.31
N VAL A 271 -22.47 -13.79 10.62
CA VAL A 271 -22.37 -13.60 9.18
C VAL A 271 -21.92 -14.91 8.53
N ALA A 272 -22.85 -15.61 7.87
CA ALA A 272 -22.51 -16.82 7.11
C ALA A 272 -21.51 -16.50 5.99
N PRO A 273 -20.51 -17.37 5.70
CA PRO A 273 -19.68 -17.23 4.51
C PRO A 273 -20.55 -17.19 3.26
N SER A 274 -20.19 -16.35 2.29
CA SER A 274 -20.82 -16.34 0.98
C SER A 274 -20.64 -17.70 0.31
N LYS A 275 -21.72 -18.27 -0.22
CA LYS A 275 -21.67 -19.52 -1.02
C LYS A 275 -21.34 -19.25 -2.49
N CYS A 276 -21.25 -17.98 -2.86
CA CYS A 276 -21.20 -17.50 -4.24
C CYS A 276 -19.97 -16.62 -4.49
N ASP A 277 -19.07 -16.50 -3.50
CA ASP A 277 -17.75 -15.95 -3.73
C ASP A 277 -16.88 -17.06 -4.35
N PRO A 278 -16.09 -16.76 -5.37
CA PRO A 278 -15.19 -17.77 -5.95
C PRO A 278 -14.26 -18.27 -4.84
N VAL A 279 -14.26 -19.59 -4.62
CA VAL A 279 -13.46 -20.28 -3.60
C VAL A 279 -11.96 -20.21 -3.92
N GLU A 280 -11.62 -19.90 -5.16
CA GLU A 280 -10.26 -19.62 -5.61
C GLU A 280 -10.12 -18.12 -5.85
N GLY A 281 -9.06 -17.52 -5.28
CA GLY A 281 -8.63 -16.17 -5.61
C GLY A 281 -8.39 -16.00 -7.13
N PRO A 282 -7.97 -14.81 -7.60
CA PRO A 282 -7.78 -14.56 -9.02
C PRO A 282 -6.96 -15.69 -9.64
N LYS A 283 -7.58 -16.44 -10.57
CA LYS A 283 -6.87 -17.47 -11.34
C LYS A 283 -5.73 -16.75 -12.05
N LYS A 284 -4.49 -17.22 -11.85
CA LYS A 284 -3.41 -16.86 -12.75
C LYS A 284 -3.92 -17.16 -14.15
N VAL A 285 -4.03 -16.13 -14.98
CA VAL A 285 -4.23 -16.33 -16.41
C VAL A 285 -2.88 -16.83 -16.89
N ASP A 286 -2.74 -18.15 -16.99
CA ASP A 286 -1.60 -18.76 -17.68
C ASP A 286 -1.58 -18.15 -19.08
N THR A 287 -0.61 -17.28 -19.34
CA THR A 287 -0.38 -16.81 -20.71
C THR A 287 0.22 -17.97 -21.49
N PRO A 288 -0.05 -18.10 -22.81
CA PRO A 288 0.38 -19.26 -23.61
C PRO A 288 1.90 -19.55 -23.62
N ASP A 289 2.70 -18.66 -23.05
CA ASP A 289 4.16 -18.75 -23.01
C ASP A 289 4.72 -19.32 -21.68
N ASP A 290 3.87 -19.68 -20.70
CA ASP A 290 4.34 -20.36 -19.49
C ASP A 290 4.66 -21.84 -19.79
N PRO A 291 5.89 -22.32 -19.52
CA PRO A 291 6.23 -23.72 -19.73
C PRO A 291 5.44 -24.61 -18.76
N PRO A 292 5.02 -25.81 -19.19
CA PRO A 292 4.09 -26.65 -18.43
C PRO A 292 4.65 -26.97 -17.05
N VAL A 293 3.87 -26.65 -16.02
CA VAL A 293 4.15 -27.03 -14.63
C VAL A 293 4.16 -28.55 -14.57
N THR A 294 5.35 -29.12 -14.43
CA THR A 294 5.51 -30.57 -14.30
C THR A 294 4.95 -30.95 -12.92
N ALA A 295 3.85 -31.70 -12.91
CA ALA A 295 3.24 -32.17 -11.68
C ALA A 295 4.21 -33.08 -10.91
N THR A 296 4.80 -32.58 -9.83
CA THR A 296 5.61 -33.41 -8.92
C THR A 296 4.66 -34.33 -8.16
N THR A 297 4.60 -35.59 -8.57
CA THR A 297 3.96 -36.68 -7.84
C THR A 297 4.44 -36.72 -6.40
N ARG A 298 3.53 -36.52 -5.44
CA ARG A 298 3.78 -36.74 -4.00
C ARG A 298 4.09 -38.23 -3.78
N VAL A 299 5.26 -38.51 -3.22
CA VAL A 299 5.60 -39.83 -2.66
C VAL A 299 4.83 -40.00 -1.34
N PRO A 300 4.12 -41.12 -1.11
CA PRO A 300 3.43 -41.34 0.17
C PRO A 300 4.43 -41.59 1.31
N LYS A 301 4.18 -40.98 2.47
CA LYS A 301 4.91 -41.20 3.72
C LYS A 301 4.63 -42.60 4.26
N PRO A 302 5.62 -43.38 4.73
CA PRO A 302 5.37 -44.68 5.36
C PRO A 302 4.65 -44.51 6.71
N GLN A 303 3.63 -45.34 6.94
CA GLN A 303 2.95 -45.50 8.23
C GLN A 303 3.92 -46.12 9.25
N SER A 304 4.03 -45.52 10.44
CA SER A 304 4.69 -46.13 11.59
C SER A 304 3.76 -47.19 12.18
N THR A 305 4.23 -48.43 12.22
CA THR A 305 3.63 -49.47 13.06
C THR A 305 4.27 -49.40 14.44
N ASP A 306 3.48 -49.08 15.45
CA ASP A 306 3.83 -49.26 16.85
C ASP A 306 3.96 -50.75 17.17
N ALA A 307 5.01 -51.10 17.92
CA ALA A 307 5.18 -52.35 18.65
C ALA A 307 5.70 -51.99 20.05
#